data_AF-A0A4V2YWE5-F1
#
_entry.id   AF-A0A4V2YWE5-F1
#
_cell.length_a   1.000
_cell.length_b   1.000
_cell.length_c   1.000
_cell.angle_alpha   90.00
_cell.angle_beta   90.00
_cell.angle_gamma   90.00
#
_symmetry.space_group_name_H-M   'P 1'
#
loop_
_entity.id
_entity.type
_entity.pdbx_description
1 polymer ?
#
loop_
_entity_poly.entity_id
_entity_poly.type
_entity_poly.pdbx_seq_one_letter_code
_entity_poly.pdbx_strand_id
1 'polypeptide(L)'
;MGVERPTRTDAKVENADRRSPSDKPSSPPPDNPGAPGQPSRIESRARSRELAQQEKQVEAKDPGAPPAEDRDHEPASTEPKSEGQDAGKSETGQAAPQDEREEEAPTGTDTPVTPGEEPDHPQAVETPNDFDRRIRGDGPPDDDGRMAEVDEDERERGISDRLKQMAAKLDFSDRRKELAGAVDRPDFQDPEGDPSLVPDRYGTPLDRADGSRVPLFNGEPAREQTQQGTLGDCGVMSTLGAVAGHNPQAIHDCVRETDAGNYEVRLHEAKYSPPNQRYEPTGRPIALTVTPELPIKDQKPDSPVFAETTSANVAWSPVLEKAIAGVDQTWNGRRRDRATELWNLWGKAGGAPTGYVRLNQGTNPGERAELLTQLTGQPAKTVQFPTGNDKQGRSADRQLKEEIAGQLSQSKPILVGTRKLLDGESDLPRNLVASHAYEVTKVDEQGKFHLRNPWNYEHPEPLTFQEFKAHIRPRYTTLD
;
A
#
# COMPACT_ATOMS: atom_id res chain seq x y z
N MET A 1 -7.17 -42.25 69.32
CA MET A 1 -8.43 -41.58 69.73
C MET A 1 -8.46 -40.20 69.09
N GLY A 2 -9.48 -39.91 68.30
CA GLY A 2 -9.64 -38.65 67.55
C GLY A 2 -10.36 -38.93 66.25
N VAL A 3 -11.66 -38.66 66.23
CA VAL A 3 -12.70 -39.20 65.34
C VAL A 3 -12.87 -38.35 64.09
N GLU A 4 -13.12 -39.03 62.96
CA GLU A 4 -13.52 -38.51 61.65
C GLU A 4 -14.79 -37.65 61.69
N ARG A 5 -14.91 -36.66 60.78
CA ARG A 5 -16.17 -36.32 60.07
C ARG A 5 -15.87 -35.61 58.74
N PRO A 6 -16.41 -36.07 57.60
CA PRO A 6 -16.39 -35.37 56.32
C PRO A 6 -17.71 -34.58 56.10
N THR A 7 -17.62 -33.36 55.58
CA THR A 7 -18.78 -32.61 55.09
C THR A 7 -18.94 -32.76 53.58
N ARG A 8 -19.97 -33.54 53.27
CA ARG A 8 -20.67 -33.73 52.00
C ARG A 8 -21.52 -32.48 51.70
N THR A 9 -21.48 -31.97 50.49
CA THR A 9 -22.51 -31.05 49.95
C THR A 9 -23.09 -31.65 48.69
N ASP A 10 -24.40 -31.87 48.75
CA ASP A 10 -25.23 -32.53 47.77
C ASP A 10 -25.51 -31.66 46.54
N ALA A 11 -25.55 -32.32 45.39
CA ALA A 11 -26.03 -31.79 44.12
C ALA A 11 -27.55 -31.66 44.17
N LYS A 12 -28.06 -30.44 43.91
CA LYS A 12 -29.49 -30.19 43.69
C LYS A 12 -29.80 -30.37 42.20
N VAL A 13 -30.52 -31.45 41.90
CA VAL A 13 -31.23 -31.68 40.64
C VAL A 13 -32.54 -30.92 40.70
N GLU A 14 -32.79 -30.04 39.74
CA GLU A 14 -34.11 -29.44 39.50
C GLU A 14 -34.46 -29.68 38.03
N ASN A 15 -35.51 -30.48 37.83
CA ASN A 15 -36.01 -30.94 36.55
C ASN A 15 -37.37 -30.28 36.29
N ALA A 16 -37.65 -30.09 35.00
CA ALA A 16 -38.92 -29.77 34.36
C ALA A 16 -39.35 -28.29 34.32
N ASP A 17 -39.22 -27.70 33.14
CA ASP A 17 -40.42 -27.16 32.50
C ASP A 17 -40.46 -27.46 31.00
N ARG A 18 -41.63 -27.91 30.54
CA ARG A 18 -41.95 -28.38 29.19
C ARG A 18 -42.20 -27.17 28.28
N ARG A 19 -41.58 -27.14 27.10
CA ARG A 19 -42.07 -26.36 25.94
C ARG A 19 -42.24 -27.27 24.72
N SER A 20 -43.38 -27.10 24.06
CA SER A 20 -43.85 -27.83 22.89
C SER A 20 -42.96 -27.61 21.64
N PRO A 21 -42.96 -28.55 20.67
CA PRO A 21 -42.17 -28.43 19.45
C PRO A 21 -43.01 -27.83 18.32
N SER A 22 -42.63 -26.65 17.85
CA SER A 22 -43.08 -26.12 16.56
C SER A 22 -41.99 -25.23 15.98
N ASP A 23 -41.75 -25.44 14.67
CA ASP A 23 -40.86 -24.72 13.76
C ASP A 23 -39.39 -25.16 13.69
N LYS A 24 -39.14 -26.20 12.88
CA LYS A 24 -37.85 -26.47 12.25
C LYS A 24 -37.62 -25.44 11.13
N PRO A 25 -36.58 -24.59 11.17
CA PRO A 25 -36.11 -23.92 9.96
C PRO A 25 -35.48 -24.95 9.01
N SER A 26 -35.89 -24.91 7.75
CA SER A 26 -35.35 -25.73 6.67
C SER A 26 -33.85 -25.48 6.53
N SER A 27 -33.03 -26.51 6.68
CA SER A 27 -31.62 -26.47 6.30
C SER A 27 -31.49 -26.19 4.80
N PRO A 28 -30.60 -25.29 4.36
CA PRO A 28 -30.31 -25.14 2.94
C PRO A 28 -29.61 -26.42 2.42
N PRO A 29 -29.80 -26.77 1.14
CA PRO A 29 -29.16 -27.94 0.55
C PRO A 29 -27.63 -27.79 0.52
N PRO A 30 -26.88 -28.91 0.57
CA PRO A 30 -25.42 -28.88 0.48
C PRO A 30 -24.95 -28.31 -0.86
N ASP A 31 -23.92 -27.47 -0.80
CA ASP A 31 -23.24 -26.90 -1.97
C ASP A 31 -22.64 -28.03 -2.82
N ASN A 32 -23.20 -28.22 -4.00
CA ASN A 32 -22.65 -29.11 -5.02
C ASN A 32 -21.48 -28.38 -5.70
N PRO A 33 -20.30 -28.99 -5.88
CA PRO A 33 -19.23 -28.41 -6.68
C PRO A 33 -19.78 -28.18 -8.10
N GLY A 34 -19.67 -26.93 -8.57
CA GLY A 34 -20.24 -26.48 -9.84
C GLY A 34 -19.87 -27.40 -11.00
N ALA A 35 -20.86 -27.72 -11.84
CA ALA A 35 -20.67 -28.46 -13.07
C ALA A 35 -19.67 -27.73 -14.00
N PRO A 36 -18.89 -28.47 -14.82
CA PRO A 36 -17.95 -27.88 -15.77
C PRO A 36 -18.68 -26.90 -16.71
N GLY A 37 -18.29 -25.63 -16.66
CA GLY A 37 -18.86 -24.55 -17.49
C GLY A 37 -19.53 -23.40 -16.73
N GLN A 38 -19.65 -23.46 -15.40
CA GLN A 38 -20.09 -22.33 -14.57
C GLN A 38 -18.87 -21.50 -14.10
N PRO A 39 -18.86 -20.17 -14.27
CA PRO A 39 -17.77 -19.33 -13.81
C PRO A 39 -17.64 -19.41 -12.29
N SER A 40 -16.41 -19.34 -11.79
CA SER A 40 -16.16 -19.43 -10.35
C SER A 40 -16.83 -18.26 -9.62
N ARG A 41 -17.22 -18.45 -8.34
CA ARG A 41 -17.81 -17.39 -7.50
C ARG A 41 -16.90 -16.15 -7.39
N ILE A 42 -15.59 -16.31 -7.63
CA ILE A 42 -14.60 -15.24 -7.72
C ILE A 42 -14.76 -14.45 -9.02
N GLU A 43 -14.91 -15.11 -10.17
CA GLU A 43 -15.26 -14.45 -11.44
C GLU A 43 -16.62 -13.75 -11.39
N SER A 44 -17.61 -14.33 -10.69
CA SER A 44 -18.92 -13.67 -10.52
C SER A 44 -18.79 -12.37 -9.74
N ARG A 45 -17.90 -12.29 -8.73
CA ARG A 45 -17.67 -11.05 -7.96
C ARG A 45 -16.88 -10.00 -8.72
N ALA A 46 -15.89 -10.41 -9.52
CA ALA A 46 -15.21 -9.50 -10.46
C ALA A 46 -16.21 -8.90 -11.46
N ARG A 47 -17.11 -9.73 -12.02
CA ARG A 47 -18.19 -9.26 -12.90
C ARG A 47 -19.23 -8.39 -12.20
N SER A 48 -19.56 -8.66 -10.93
CA SER A 48 -20.47 -7.79 -10.17
C SER A 48 -19.87 -6.41 -9.89
N ARG A 49 -18.54 -6.31 -9.70
CA ARG A 49 -17.84 -5.02 -9.59
C ARG A 49 -17.80 -4.29 -10.94
N GLU A 50 -17.57 -5.02 -12.03
CA GLU A 50 -17.63 -4.50 -13.40
C GLU A 50 -19.03 -3.96 -13.76
N LEU A 51 -20.10 -4.67 -13.36
CA LEU A 51 -21.48 -4.23 -13.56
C LEU A 51 -21.84 -3.00 -12.72
N ALA A 52 -21.41 -2.94 -11.46
CA ALA A 52 -21.60 -1.75 -10.62
C ALA A 52 -20.82 -0.52 -11.14
N GLN A 53 -19.73 -0.74 -11.89
CA GLN A 53 -18.99 0.31 -12.60
C GLN A 53 -19.65 0.70 -13.93
N GLN A 54 -20.24 -0.25 -14.67
CA GLN A 54 -21.00 0.02 -15.89
C GLN A 54 -22.32 0.76 -15.62
N GLU A 55 -23.06 0.42 -14.56
CA GLU A 55 -24.30 1.12 -14.20
C GLU A 55 -24.06 2.61 -13.89
N LYS A 56 -22.94 2.93 -13.25
CA LYS A 56 -22.50 4.33 -13.03
C LYS A 56 -22.12 5.06 -14.31
N GLN A 57 -21.69 4.36 -15.37
CA GLN A 57 -21.43 4.97 -16.68
C GLN A 57 -22.71 5.21 -17.50
N VAL A 58 -23.76 4.41 -17.31
CA VAL A 58 -25.04 4.60 -18.01
C VAL A 58 -25.84 5.76 -17.41
N GLU A 59 -25.75 5.98 -16.09
CA GLU A 59 -26.44 7.09 -15.42
C GLU A 59 -25.85 8.49 -15.75
N ALA A 60 -24.61 8.55 -16.25
CA ALA A 60 -23.96 9.79 -16.70
C ALA A 60 -24.24 10.16 -18.17
N LYS A 61 -25.02 9.34 -18.90
CA LYS A 61 -25.33 9.52 -20.32
C LYS A 61 -26.83 9.71 -20.58
N ASP A 62 -27.43 10.71 -19.93
CA ASP A 62 -28.70 11.27 -20.42
C ASP A 62 -28.69 12.82 -20.40
N PRO A 63 -28.14 13.48 -21.43
CA PRO A 63 -28.45 14.86 -21.71
C PRO A 63 -29.63 14.93 -22.69
N GLY A 64 -30.81 15.19 -22.13
CA GLY A 64 -31.82 16.10 -22.67
C GLY A 64 -32.16 16.01 -24.16
N ALA A 65 -33.35 15.47 -24.43
CA ALA A 65 -34.07 15.61 -25.69
C ALA A 65 -34.17 17.07 -26.20
N PRO A 66 -33.98 17.32 -27.51
CA PRO A 66 -34.47 18.52 -28.18
C PRO A 66 -35.84 18.28 -28.84
N PRO A 67 -36.63 19.35 -29.12
CA PRO A 67 -38.00 19.23 -29.57
C PRO A 67 -38.11 18.91 -31.07
N ALA A 68 -39.26 18.34 -31.41
CA ALA A 68 -39.69 17.92 -32.74
C ALA A 68 -39.79 19.07 -33.75
N GLU A 69 -39.42 18.81 -35.00
CA GLU A 69 -40.06 19.35 -36.20
C GLU A 69 -39.66 18.54 -37.46
N ASP A 70 -40.67 17.92 -38.09
CA ASP A 70 -40.95 17.76 -39.52
C ASP A 70 -39.81 17.67 -40.57
N ARG A 71 -39.69 16.50 -41.24
CA ARG A 71 -40.10 16.32 -42.67
C ARG A 71 -39.75 14.95 -43.26
N ASP A 72 -40.61 14.58 -44.19
CA ASP A 72 -40.70 13.37 -45.01
C ASP A 72 -39.44 13.02 -45.84
N HIS A 73 -39.18 11.71 -46.02
CA HIS A 73 -39.24 11.00 -47.32
C HIS A 73 -38.61 9.59 -47.25
N GLU A 74 -39.44 8.58 -47.50
CA GLU A 74 -39.12 7.22 -47.98
C GLU A 74 -38.80 7.24 -49.51
N PRO A 75 -38.47 6.12 -50.18
CA PRO A 75 -37.48 5.07 -49.91
C PRO A 75 -36.60 4.78 -51.18
N ALA A 76 -35.69 3.79 -51.11
CA ALA A 76 -35.66 2.63 -52.04
C ALA A 76 -34.25 2.02 -52.28
N SER A 77 -34.16 0.73 -51.93
CA SER A 77 -33.73 -0.39 -52.79
C SER A 77 -32.27 -0.91 -52.83
N THR A 78 -32.21 -2.23 -52.58
CA THR A 78 -31.53 -3.32 -53.32
C THR A 78 -30.05 -3.65 -53.07
N GLU A 79 -29.87 -4.76 -52.33
CA GLU A 79 -28.98 -5.92 -52.61
C GLU A 79 -29.07 -6.41 -54.09
N PRO A 80 -28.21 -7.31 -54.65
CA PRO A 80 -27.43 -8.36 -53.96
C PRO A 80 -26.03 -8.77 -54.52
N LYS A 81 -25.35 -9.59 -53.69
CA LYS A 81 -24.51 -10.80 -53.95
C LYS A 81 -23.64 -10.91 -55.22
N SER A 82 -22.37 -11.28 -55.01
CA SER A 82 -21.76 -12.41 -55.73
C SER A 82 -20.68 -13.10 -54.89
N GLU A 83 -20.87 -14.41 -54.68
CA GLU A 83 -19.88 -15.39 -54.22
C GLU A 83 -18.82 -15.66 -55.30
N GLY A 84 -17.65 -16.15 -54.89
CA GLY A 84 -16.65 -16.67 -55.82
C GLY A 84 -15.32 -17.02 -55.15
N GLN A 85 -15.26 -18.21 -54.56
CA GLN A 85 -14.03 -18.93 -54.16
C GLN A 85 -13.14 -19.19 -55.40
N ASP A 86 -11.80 -19.21 -55.25
CA ASP A 86 -11.03 -20.46 -55.28
C ASP A 86 -9.52 -20.23 -55.00
N ALA A 87 -8.89 -21.31 -54.54
CA ALA A 87 -7.55 -21.43 -53.98
C ALA A 87 -6.42 -21.52 -55.03
N GLY A 88 -5.19 -21.23 -54.59
CA GLY A 88 -3.98 -21.46 -55.39
C GLY A 88 -2.68 -21.27 -54.61
N LYS A 89 -2.07 -22.40 -54.24
CA LYS A 89 -0.86 -22.60 -53.43
C LYS A 89 0.46 -22.05 -54.03
N SER A 90 1.37 -21.75 -53.09
CA SER A 90 2.82 -22.05 -53.04
C SER A 90 3.74 -21.56 -54.17
N GLU A 91 4.78 -20.81 -53.80
CA GLU A 91 6.16 -21.34 -53.68
C GLU A 91 7.09 -20.29 -53.05
N THR A 92 7.74 -20.69 -51.97
CA THR A 92 8.74 -19.94 -51.20
C THR A 92 10.13 -20.26 -51.74
N GLY A 93 10.75 -19.28 -52.41
CA GLY A 93 12.15 -19.36 -52.86
C GLY A 93 13.10 -18.76 -51.82
N GLN A 94 14.05 -19.57 -51.36
CA GLN A 94 15.24 -19.15 -50.61
C GLN A 94 16.23 -18.41 -51.51
N ALA A 95 17.00 -17.48 -50.92
CA ALA A 95 18.48 -17.42 -50.95
C ALA A 95 19.02 -15.98 -51.05
N ALA A 96 19.61 -15.52 -49.92
CA ALA A 96 20.98 -15.02 -49.77
C ALA A 96 21.50 -13.78 -50.54
N PRO A 97 22.60 -13.16 -50.05
CA PRO A 97 22.82 -11.72 -50.07
C PRO A 97 23.89 -11.24 -51.08
N GLN A 98 23.83 -9.96 -51.44
CA GLN A 98 24.94 -9.15 -51.99
C GLN A 98 24.77 -7.75 -51.36
N ASP A 99 25.67 -7.25 -50.52
CA ASP A 99 27.09 -6.92 -50.68
C ASP A 99 27.33 -5.62 -51.48
N GLU A 100 27.87 -4.65 -50.73
CA GLU A 100 28.70 -3.49 -51.08
C GLU A 100 28.36 -2.51 -52.24
N ARG A 101 28.26 -1.22 -51.86
CA ARG A 101 28.98 -0.02 -52.38
C ARG A 101 28.10 1.23 -52.31
N GLU A 102 28.44 2.19 -51.46
CA GLU A 102 29.35 3.34 -51.70
C GLU A 102 28.74 4.45 -52.57
N GLU A 103 28.71 5.63 -51.94
CA GLU A 103 28.80 6.99 -52.49
C GLU A 103 27.79 7.45 -53.56
N GLU A 104 26.97 8.44 -53.22
CA GLU A 104 27.22 9.85 -53.57
C GLU A 104 26.01 10.72 -53.15
N ALA A 105 26.29 11.80 -52.40
CA ALA A 105 25.42 12.98 -52.34
C ALA A 105 25.68 13.81 -53.62
N PRO A 106 24.73 14.64 -54.14
CA PRO A 106 24.48 15.93 -53.49
C PRO A 106 23.09 16.54 -53.76
N THR A 107 22.90 17.78 -53.27
CA THR A 107 21.86 18.78 -53.58
C THR A 107 20.48 18.51 -52.96
N GLY A 108 19.85 19.40 -52.20
CA GLY A 108 19.99 20.85 -52.09
C GLY A 108 18.67 21.47 -52.52
N THR A 109 17.76 21.74 -51.58
CA THR A 109 16.61 22.63 -51.79
C THR A 109 16.14 23.20 -50.46
N ASP A 110 16.47 24.48 -50.27
CA ASP A 110 15.87 25.39 -49.31
C ASP A 110 14.36 25.47 -49.50
N THR A 111 13.61 25.35 -48.41
CA THR A 111 12.22 25.80 -48.33
C THR A 111 12.08 26.73 -47.13
N PRO A 112 11.52 27.95 -47.28
CA PRO A 112 11.42 28.92 -46.20
C PRO A 112 10.29 28.53 -45.24
N VAL A 113 10.63 28.43 -43.94
CA VAL A 113 9.64 28.24 -42.86
C VAL A 113 9.15 29.61 -42.40
N THR A 114 7.85 29.81 -42.55
CA THR A 114 7.05 30.92 -42.01
C THR A 114 7.03 30.87 -40.48
N PRO A 115 7.20 32.00 -39.76
CA PRO A 115 7.03 32.02 -38.30
C PRO A 115 5.53 32.07 -37.97
N GLY A 116 4.99 30.93 -37.53
CA GLY A 116 3.64 30.80 -37.00
C GLY A 116 3.65 30.89 -35.48
N GLU A 117 2.75 31.71 -34.96
CA GLU A 117 2.47 32.04 -33.56
C GLU A 117 2.49 30.83 -32.60
N GLU A 118 3.24 30.96 -31.51
CA GLU A 118 3.07 30.12 -30.31
C GLU A 118 1.75 30.49 -29.62
N PRO A 119 0.84 29.53 -29.37
CA PRO A 119 -0.26 29.75 -28.46
C PRO A 119 0.22 29.65 -27.01
N ASP A 120 -0.01 30.73 -26.26
CA ASP A 120 0.05 30.80 -24.80
C ASP A 120 -0.70 29.60 -24.18
N HIS A 121 0.06 28.64 -23.67
CA HIS A 121 -0.47 27.64 -22.75
C HIS A 121 -0.48 28.25 -21.34
N PRO A 122 -1.64 28.36 -20.67
CA PRO A 122 -1.69 28.82 -19.29
C PRO A 122 -0.95 27.82 -18.42
N GLN A 123 0.18 28.25 -17.85
CA GLN A 123 0.82 27.55 -16.76
C GLN A 123 -0.19 27.43 -15.62
N ALA A 124 -0.69 26.22 -15.38
CA ALA A 124 -1.35 25.89 -14.15
C ALA A 124 -0.33 26.09 -13.03
N VAL A 125 -0.50 27.16 -12.26
CA VAL A 125 0.23 27.41 -11.03
C VAL A 125 -0.24 26.37 -10.03
N GLU A 126 0.35 25.18 -10.08
CA GLU A 126 0.27 24.24 -8.98
C GLU A 126 0.99 24.86 -7.79
N THR A 127 0.21 25.28 -6.80
CA THR A 127 0.74 25.66 -5.50
C THR A 127 1.55 24.49 -4.96
N PRO A 128 2.84 24.68 -4.61
CA PRO A 128 3.61 23.65 -3.94
C PRO A 128 2.86 23.25 -2.68
N ASN A 129 2.63 21.95 -2.48
CA ASN A 129 2.10 21.42 -1.22
C ASN A 129 2.93 21.97 -0.04
N ASP A 130 2.41 23.01 0.61
CA ASP A 130 2.97 23.72 1.78
C ASP A 130 3.07 22.84 3.04
N PHE A 131 2.78 21.55 2.86
CA PHE A 131 2.71 20.52 3.88
C PHE A 131 4.09 20.01 4.32
N ASP A 132 5.03 19.81 3.39
CA ASP A 132 6.38 19.30 3.70
C ASP A 132 7.29 20.38 4.33
N ARG A 133 6.92 21.67 4.25
CA ARG A 133 7.57 22.74 5.03
C ARG A 133 7.13 22.73 6.49
N ARG A 134 5.88 22.37 6.80
CA ARG A 134 5.32 22.44 8.15
C ARG A 134 5.67 21.24 9.04
N ILE A 135 6.02 20.09 8.46
CA ILE A 135 6.59 18.95 9.22
C ILE A 135 8.02 19.25 9.72
N ARG A 136 8.70 20.28 9.19
CA ARG A 136 10.09 20.63 9.55
C ARG A 136 10.28 21.18 10.96
N GLY A 137 9.21 21.47 11.70
CA GLY A 137 9.34 21.85 13.12
C GLY A 137 10.11 23.16 13.36
N ASP A 138 9.90 24.16 12.49
CA ASP A 138 10.34 25.53 12.78
C ASP A 138 9.35 26.16 13.78
N GLY A 139 9.58 25.91 15.07
CA GLY A 139 9.02 26.73 16.15
C GLY A 139 9.70 28.09 16.21
N PRO A 140 9.09 29.10 16.88
CA PRO A 140 9.67 30.44 16.96
C PRO A 140 11.04 30.41 17.66
N PRO A 141 12.00 31.22 17.21
CA PRO A 141 13.33 31.26 17.82
C PRO A 141 13.24 31.78 19.26
N ASP A 142 13.88 31.05 20.17
CA ASP A 142 14.11 31.50 21.53
C ASP A 142 15.00 32.75 21.53
N ASP A 143 14.63 33.66 22.43
CA ASP A 143 15.20 34.96 22.74
C ASP A 143 16.65 34.84 23.27
N ASP A 144 17.63 35.08 22.39
CA ASP A 144 19.05 35.13 22.72
C ASP A 144 19.45 36.52 23.25
N GLY A 145 19.42 36.65 24.57
CA GLY A 145 19.81 37.87 25.29
C GLY A 145 21.10 37.72 26.11
N ARG A 146 22.18 38.36 25.63
CA ARG A 146 23.38 38.85 26.35
C ARG A 146 24.52 37.86 26.67
N MET A 147 25.54 37.87 25.83
CA MET A 147 26.91 37.49 26.18
C MET A 147 27.66 38.68 26.77
N ALA A 148 28.19 38.53 27.98
CA ALA A 148 29.24 39.37 28.53
C ALA A 148 30.60 38.72 28.24
N GLU A 149 31.56 39.52 27.79
CA GLU A 149 32.95 39.16 27.53
C GLU A 149 33.61 38.63 28.81
N VAL A 150 34.14 37.40 28.77
CA VAL A 150 34.99 36.83 29.81
C VAL A 150 36.05 35.93 29.16
N ASP A 151 37.30 36.16 29.57
CA ASP A 151 38.57 35.56 29.15
C ASP A 151 38.55 34.09 28.70
N GLU A 152 39.25 33.83 27.59
CA GLU A 152 39.18 32.61 26.77
C GLU A 152 40.05 31.43 27.26
N ASP A 153 41.01 31.62 28.17
CA ASP A 153 42.02 30.56 28.42
C ASP A 153 41.71 29.59 29.59
N GLU A 154 40.66 29.82 30.40
CA GLU A 154 40.28 28.90 31.50
C GLU A 154 39.00 28.07 31.22
N ARG A 155 38.30 28.29 30.09
CA ARG A 155 37.02 27.62 29.78
C ARG A 155 37.15 26.23 29.14
N GLU A 156 38.25 25.91 28.46
CA GLU A 156 38.32 24.66 27.69
C GLU A 156 38.42 23.39 28.55
N ARG A 157 39.03 23.45 29.75
CA ARG A 157 39.14 22.28 30.62
C ARG A 157 37.86 21.96 31.41
N GLY A 158 37.00 22.96 31.67
CA GLY A 158 35.74 22.76 32.39
C GLY A 158 34.58 22.23 31.52
N ILE A 159 34.57 22.59 30.23
CA ILE A 159 33.49 22.19 29.31
C ILE A 159 33.63 20.72 28.91
N SER A 160 34.85 20.22 28.69
CA SER A 160 35.12 18.81 28.38
C SER A 160 34.68 17.87 29.51
N ASP A 161 35.00 18.23 30.77
CA ASP A 161 34.63 17.42 31.92
C ASP A 161 33.13 17.51 32.27
N ARG A 162 32.46 18.64 31.99
CA ARG A 162 30.99 18.73 32.05
C ARG A 162 30.32 17.91 30.96
N LEU A 163 30.85 17.88 29.74
CA LEU A 163 30.36 17.02 28.65
C LEU A 163 30.58 15.53 28.96
N LYS A 164 31.72 15.16 29.53
CA LYS A 164 31.98 13.79 30.00
C LYS A 164 31.09 13.40 31.18
N GLN A 165 30.85 14.29 32.14
CA GLN A 165 29.93 14.02 33.26
C GLN A 165 28.47 13.99 32.82
N MET A 166 28.06 14.77 31.82
CA MET A 166 26.73 14.66 31.19
C MET A 166 26.60 13.39 30.36
N ALA A 167 27.66 12.96 29.65
CA ALA A 167 27.70 11.69 28.94
C ALA A 167 27.72 10.47 29.89
N ALA A 168 28.35 10.60 31.07
CA ALA A 168 28.40 9.54 32.09
C ALA A 168 27.16 9.50 33.00
N LYS A 169 26.41 10.61 33.16
CA LYS A 169 25.10 10.65 33.84
C LYS A 169 23.92 10.39 32.91
N LEU A 170 24.13 10.40 31.60
CA LEU A 170 23.24 9.74 30.66
C LEU A 170 23.51 8.24 30.79
N ASP A 171 22.90 7.66 31.81
CA ASP A 171 22.82 6.23 32.03
C ASP A 171 22.10 5.59 30.83
N PHE A 172 22.85 5.31 29.76
CA PHE A 172 22.36 4.63 28.57
C PHE A 172 21.98 3.16 28.87
N SER A 173 22.20 2.67 30.09
CA SER A 173 21.77 1.33 30.49
C SER A 173 20.24 1.22 30.61
N ASP A 174 19.52 2.34 30.79
CA ASP A 174 18.04 2.37 30.76
C ASP A 174 17.47 2.57 29.34
N ARG A 175 18.32 2.80 28.33
CA ARG A 175 17.92 3.26 26.98
C ARG A 175 17.65 2.18 25.94
N ARG A 176 17.57 0.90 26.31
CA ARG A 176 17.20 -0.18 25.35
C ARG A 176 16.18 -1.17 25.91
N LYS A 177 15.32 -0.73 26.84
CA LYS A 177 14.15 -1.54 27.18
C LYS A 177 13.27 -1.66 25.95
N GLU A 178 13.14 -2.89 25.47
CA GLU A 178 12.20 -3.30 24.44
C GLU A 178 10.81 -2.73 24.72
N LEU A 179 10.15 -2.19 23.70
CA LEU A 179 8.74 -1.84 23.81
C LEU A 179 7.94 -3.12 23.60
N ALA A 180 7.29 -3.62 24.65
CA ALA A 180 6.47 -4.81 24.58
C ALA A 180 4.97 -4.45 24.60
N GLY A 181 4.17 -5.14 23.80
CA GLY A 181 2.71 -4.98 23.78
C GLY A 181 1.99 -6.27 23.37
N ALA A 182 0.71 -6.37 23.72
CA ALA A 182 -0.17 -7.43 23.24
C ALA A 182 -1.16 -6.83 22.24
N VAL A 183 -1.22 -7.37 21.03
CA VAL A 183 -2.13 -6.94 19.96
C VAL A 183 -3.23 -7.97 19.81
N ASP A 184 -4.36 -7.72 20.48
CA ASP A 184 -5.51 -8.62 20.45
C ASP A 184 -6.54 -8.21 19.39
N ARG A 185 -7.26 -7.12 19.61
CA ARG A 185 -8.35 -6.68 18.73
C ARG A 185 -8.26 -5.19 18.42
N PRO A 186 -7.30 -4.76 17.58
CA PRO A 186 -7.26 -3.39 17.10
C PRO A 186 -8.62 -2.96 16.54
N ASP A 187 -9.03 -1.72 16.80
CA ASP A 187 -10.34 -1.26 16.35
C ASP A 187 -10.41 -1.26 14.82
N PHE A 188 -11.55 -1.70 14.28
CA PHE A 188 -11.87 -1.68 12.86
C PHE A 188 -13.23 -1.04 12.57
N GLN A 189 -13.94 -0.58 13.61
CA GLN A 189 -15.25 0.05 13.48
C GLN A 189 -15.07 1.52 13.14
N ASP A 190 -14.98 1.82 11.84
CA ASP A 190 -14.89 3.19 11.34
C ASP A 190 -16.30 3.77 11.17
N PRO A 191 -16.75 4.74 12.00
CA PRO A 191 -18.09 5.32 11.88
C PRO A 191 -18.26 6.17 10.61
N GLU A 192 -17.18 6.62 9.98
CA GLU A 192 -17.22 7.36 8.71
C GLU A 192 -17.11 6.41 7.49
N GLY A 193 -16.77 5.14 7.73
CA GLY A 193 -16.55 4.15 6.68
C GLY A 193 -17.83 3.58 6.08
N ASP A 194 -17.72 3.00 4.89
CA ASP A 194 -18.81 2.24 4.26
C ASP A 194 -19.13 0.99 5.11
N PRO A 195 -20.33 0.88 5.72
CA PRO A 195 -20.68 -0.25 6.59
C PRO A 195 -20.61 -1.60 5.88
N SER A 196 -20.73 -1.63 4.54
CA SER A 196 -20.64 -2.87 3.77
C SER A 196 -19.21 -3.46 3.77
N LEU A 197 -18.19 -2.60 3.90
CA LEU A 197 -16.77 -2.97 3.92
C LEU A 197 -16.24 -3.28 5.33
N VAL A 198 -16.93 -2.82 6.38
CA VAL A 198 -16.54 -3.01 7.78
C VAL A 198 -16.76 -4.46 8.23
N PRO A 199 -15.77 -5.16 8.82
CA PRO A 199 -15.95 -6.52 9.33
C PRO A 199 -17.07 -6.63 10.38
N ASP A 200 -17.65 -7.82 10.55
CA ASP A 200 -18.73 -8.04 11.52
C ASP A 200 -18.16 -8.32 12.93
N ARG A 201 -17.07 -9.08 12.99
CA ARG A 201 -16.40 -9.48 14.24
C ARG A 201 -14.98 -9.99 14.00
N TYR A 202 -14.27 -10.26 15.08
CA TYR A 202 -13.07 -11.11 15.06
C TYR A 202 -13.45 -12.60 15.02
N GLY A 203 -12.68 -13.40 14.28
CA GLY A 203 -12.80 -14.85 14.19
C GLY A 203 -11.45 -15.51 13.91
N THR A 204 -11.45 -16.82 13.66
CA THR A 204 -10.21 -17.62 13.51
C THR A 204 -10.04 -18.16 12.09
N PRO A 205 -9.95 -17.31 11.04
CA PRO A 205 -9.88 -17.78 9.65
C PRO A 205 -8.55 -18.47 9.31
N LEU A 206 -7.61 -18.51 10.25
CA LEU A 206 -6.35 -19.25 10.13
C LEU A 206 -6.50 -20.71 10.55
N ASP A 207 -7.56 -21.05 11.30
CA ASP A 207 -7.86 -22.42 11.71
C ASP A 207 -8.76 -23.07 10.65
N ARG A 208 -8.40 -24.27 10.19
CA ARG A 208 -9.19 -25.02 9.22
C ARG A 208 -10.09 -26.03 9.90
N ALA A 209 -11.17 -26.40 9.22
CA ALA A 209 -12.14 -27.38 9.70
C ALA A 209 -11.53 -28.78 9.96
N ASP A 210 -10.40 -29.11 9.32
CA ASP A 210 -9.66 -30.36 9.54
C ASP A 210 -8.72 -30.31 10.75
N GLY A 211 -8.72 -29.20 11.50
CA GLY A 211 -7.85 -28.97 12.65
C GLY A 211 -6.42 -28.54 12.27
N SER A 212 -6.10 -28.44 10.98
CA SER A 212 -4.85 -27.82 10.54
C SER A 212 -4.95 -26.30 10.62
N ARG A 213 -3.79 -25.64 10.56
CA ARG A 213 -3.69 -24.18 10.52
C ARG A 213 -3.10 -23.71 9.20
N VAL A 214 -3.49 -22.53 8.74
CA VAL A 214 -2.76 -21.83 7.67
C VAL A 214 -1.32 -21.64 8.12
N PRO A 215 -0.34 -22.20 7.39
CA PRO A 215 1.05 -22.13 7.83
C PRO A 215 1.50 -20.67 7.83
N LEU A 216 2.37 -20.30 8.77
CA LEU A 216 2.91 -18.94 8.82
C LEU A 216 3.61 -18.59 7.50
N PHE A 217 4.43 -19.51 6.99
CA PHE A 217 5.13 -19.42 5.72
C PHE A 217 4.87 -20.65 4.85
N ASN A 218 4.81 -20.47 3.54
CA ASN A 218 4.76 -21.54 2.54
C ASN A 218 5.85 -21.25 1.50
N GLY A 219 7.08 -21.60 1.84
CA GLY A 219 8.28 -21.15 1.16
C GLY A 219 8.79 -19.81 1.68
N GLU A 220 9.76 -19.23 0.96
CA GLU A 220 10.31 -17.91 1.25
C GLU A 220 9.20 -16.84 1.14
N PRO A 221 9.17 -15.83 2.03
CA PRO A 221 8.26 -14.69 1.87
C PRO A 221 8.40 -14.09 0.47
N ALA A 222 7.29 -13.97 -0.25
CA ALA A 222 7.28 -13.43 -1.60
C ALA A 222 6.22 -12.34 -1.74
N ARG A 223 6.43 -11.38 -2.64
CA ARG A 223 5.49 -10.28 -2.85
C ARG A 223 4.10 -10.80 -3.24
N GLU A 224 4.04 -11.88 -4.03
CA GLU A 224 2.81 -12.56 -4.48
C GLU A 224 1.99 -13.15 -3.32
N GLN A 225 2.57 -13.25 -2.12
CA GLN A 225 1.88 -13.69 -0.92
C GLN A 225 1.17 -12.55 -0.17
N THR A 226 1.34 -11.30 -0.62
CA THR A 226 0.64 -10.14 -0.09
C THR A 226 -0.54 -9.80 -0.97
N GLN A 227 -1.74 -9.74 -0.37
CA GLN A 227 -2.96 -9.37 -1.08
C GLN A 227 -3.83 -8.55 -0.15
N GLN A 228 -4.04 -7.28 -0.51
CA GLN A 228 -4.93 -6.38 0.21
C GLN A 228 -6.39 -6.83 0.04
N GLY A 229 -7.17 -6.79 1.13
CA GLY A 229 -8.62 -7.01 1.11
C GLY A 229 -9.42 -5.72 0.99
N THR A 230 -10.42 -5.53 1.85
CA THR A 230 -11.35 -4.38 1.76
C THR A 230 -10.85 -3.11 2.45
N LEU A 231 -9.75 -3.19 3.22
CA LEU A 231 -9.20 -2.06 3.96
C LEU A 231 -8.50 -1.06 3.02
N GLY A 232 -8.58 0.24 3.31
CA GLY A 232 -7.91 1.30 2.55
C GLY A 232 -6.39 1.39 2.73
N ASP A 233 -5.72 0.31 3.16
CA ASP A 233 -4.33 0.31 3.62
C ASP A 233 -3.30 -0.05 2.52
N CYS A 234 -3.62 0.26 1.26
CA CYS A 234 -2.83 -0.10 0.08
C CYS A 234 -1.31 0.11 0.24
N GLY A 235 -0.88 1.22 0.85
CA GLY A 235 0.54 1.47 1.03
C GLY A 235 1.20 0.62 2.11
N VAL A 236 0.46 0.11 3.12
CA VAL A 236 0.98 -0.93 4.03
C VAL A 236 1.22 -2.21 3.24
N MET A 237 0.24 -2.65 2.46
CA MET A 237 0.31 -3.89 1.68
C MET A 237 1.35 -3.83 0.56
N SER A 238 1.48 -2.69 -0.14
CA SER A 238 2.60 -2.47 -1.07
C SER A 238 3.95 -2.53 -0.37
N THR A 239 4.06 -1.99 0.84
CA THR A 239 5.32 -2.03 1.60
C THR A 239 5.68 -3.45 2.01
N LEU A 240 4.73 -4.22 2.56
CA LEU A 240 4.95 -5.63 2.90
C LEU A 240 5.36 -6.45 1.67
N GLY A 241 4.66 -6.26 0.54
CA GLY A 241 4.99 -6.93 -0.72
C GLY A 241 6.39 -6.57 -1.20
N ALA A 242 6.74 -5.29 -1.21
CA ALA A 242 8.05 -4.84 -1.64
C ALA A 242 9.18 -5.35 -0.73
N VAL A 243 9.00 -5.36 0.59
CA VAL A 243 10.00 -5.94 1.50
C VAL A 243 10.13 -7.44 1.25
N ALA A 244 9.02 -8.18 1.11
CA ALA A 244 9.09 -9.62 0.80
C ALA A 244 9.81 -9.89 -0.53
N GLY A 245 9.56 -9.08 -1.57
CA GLY A 245 10.16 -9.26 -2.89
C GLY A 245 11.63 -8.85 -3.01
N HIS A 246 12.14 -8.03 -2.09
CA HIS A 246 13.49 -7.46 -2.15
C HIS A 246 14.40 -7.87 -0.98
N ASN A 247 13.81 -8.14 0.19
CA ASN A 247 14.48 -8.58 1.41
C ASN A 247 13.55 -9.54 2.21
N PRO A 248 13.31 -10.75 1.67
CA PRO A 248 12.40 -11.72 2.30
C PRO A 248 12.83 -12.12 3.72
N GLN A 249 14.13 -12.11 4.01
CA GLN A 249 14.66 -12.41 5.35
C GLN A 249 14.14 -11.41 6.39
N ALA A 250 13.98 -10.13 6.04
CA ALA A 250 13.42 -9.15 6.98
C ALA A 250 11.99 -9.51 7.42
N ILE A 251 11.17 -10.09 6.53
CA ILE A 251 9.83 -10.59 6.89
C ILE A 251 9.94 -11.80 7.82
N HIS A 252 10.84 -12.74 7.50
CA HIS A 252 11.07 -13.93 8.33
C HIS A 252 11.54 -13.57 9.75
N ASP A 253 12.39 -12.55 9.88
CA ASP A 253 12.90 -12.07 11.17
C ASP A 253 11.84 -11.28 11.95
N CYS A 254 10.86 -10.69 11.25
CA CYS A 254 9.80 -9.91 11.86
C CYS A 254 8.71 -10.75 12.53
N VAL A 255 8.44 -11.99 12.11
CA VAL A 255 7.29 -12.75 12.62
C VAL A 255 7.60 -14.24 12.82
N ARG A 256 7.19 -14.76 13.98
CA ARG A 256 7.22 -16.19 14.29
C ARG A 256 5.96 -16.64 15.04
N GLU A 257 5.60 -17.90 14.88
CA GLU A 257 4.56 -18.53 15.68
C GLU A 257 5.12 -18.96 17.05
N THR A 258 4.26 -18.97 18.07
CA THR A 258 4.58 -19.40 19.44
C THR A 258 3.89 -20.73 19.75
N ASP A 259 4.40 -21.48 20.73
CA ASP A 259 3.81 -22.76 21.17
C ASP A 259 2.36 -22.62 21.65
N ALA A 260 1.95 -21.41 22.04
CA ALA A 260 0.59 -21.08 22.48
C ALA A 260 -0.37 -20.76 21.34
N GLY A 261 0.08 -20.81 20.08
CA GLY A 261 -0.73 -20.47 18.89
C GLY A 261 -0.87 -18.96 18.62
N ASN A 262 -0.30 -18.10 19.46
CA ASN A 262 -0.11 -16.68 19.16
C ASN A 262 1.09 -16.47 18.24
N TYR A 263 1.26 -15.26 17.75
CA TYR A 263 2.44 -14.83 16.99
C TYR A 263 3.26 -13.83 17.79
N GLU A 264 4.59 -13.92 17.69
CA GLU A 264 5.48 -12.84 18.11
C GLU A 264 5.90 -12.07 16.87
N VAL A 265 5.66 -10.76 16.89
CA VAL A 265 6.10 -9.82 15.86
C VAL A 265 7.13 -8.87 16.45
N ARG A 266 8.29 -8.73 15.80
CA ARG A 266 9.37 -7.83 16.21
C ARG A 266 9.61 -6.80 15.12
N LEU A 267 9.30 -5.54 15.43
CA LEU A 267 9.58 -4.39 14.57
C LEU A 267 10.74 -3.57 15.13
N HIS A 268 11.40 -2.79 14.29
CA HIS A 268 12.37 -1.80 14.72
C HIS A 268 11.66 -0.49 15.03
N GLU A 269 11.86 0.08 16.22
CA GLU A 269 11.36 1.43 16.44
C GLU A 269 12.10 2.39 15.49
N ALA A 270 11.32 3.19 14.75
CA ALA A 270 11.83 4.19 13.83
C ALA A 270 11.62 5.60 14.38
N LYS A 271 12.54 6.50 14.05
CA LYS A 271 12.45 7.92 14.36
C LYS A 271 12.81 8.74 13.13
N TYR A 272 12.03 9.78 12.85
CA TYR A 272 12.38 10.74 11.83
C TYR A 272 13.61 11.57 12.26
N SER A 273 14.59 11.69 11.37
CA SER A 273 15.79 12.50 11.52
C SER A 273 15.68 13.73 10.62
N PRO A 274 15.29 14.91 11.15
CA PRO A 274 15.20 16.13 10.34
C PRO A 274 16.48 16.50 9.59
N PRO A 275 17.70 16.38 10.18
CA PRO A 275 18.94 16.69 9.46
C PRO A 275 19.17 15.84 8.22
N ASN A 276 18.80 14.55 8.30
CA ASN A 276 19.00 13.59 7.22
C ASN A 276 17.76 13.41 6.34
N GLN A 277 16.65 14.06 6.69
CA GLN A 277 15.34 13.97 6.02
C GLN A 277 14.87 12.52 5.77
N ARG A 278 15.15 11.62 6.71
CA ARG A 278 14.86 10.18 6.61
C ARG A 278 14.41 9.61 7.96
N TYR A 279 13.82 8.43 7.92
CA TYR A 279 13.59 7.63 9.13
C TYR A 279 14.82 6.78 9.41
N GLU A 280 15.18 6.68 10.68
CA GLU A 280 16.30 5.89 11.16
C GLU A 280 15.83 4.94 12.27
N PRO A 281 16.34 3.70 12.32
CA PRO A 281 16.07 2.80 13.42
C PRO A 281 16.70 3.35 14.71
N THR A 282 15.97 3.34 15.83
CA THR A 282 16.50 3.77 17.13
C THR A 282 17.40 2.70 17.77
N GLY A 283 17.40 1.49 17.22
CA GLY A 283 18.01 0.30 17.80
C GLY A 283 17.17 -0.37 18.90
N ARG A 284 16.02 0.22 19.27
CA ARG A 284 15.07 -0.39 20.20
C ARG A 284 14.05 -1.25 19.44
N PRO A 285 13.87 -2.53 19.82
CA PRO A 285 12.82 -3.36 19.25
C PRO A 285 11.44 -3.01 19.83
N ILE A 286 10.41 -3.22 19.01
CA ILE A 286 9.00 -3.28 19.39
C ILE A 286 8.59 -4.74 19.27
N ALA A 287 8.38 -5.42 20.40
CA ALA A 287 7.92 -6.80 20.47
C ALA A 287 6.41 -6.84 20.74
N LEU A 288 5.67 -7.47 19.85
CA LEU A 288 4.22 -7.56 19.88
C LEU A 288 3.81 -9.03 19.96
N THR A 289 3.05 -9.40 20.99
CA THR A 289 2.33 -10.68 20.99
C THR A 289 0.99 -10.50 20.30
N VAL A 290 0.80 -11.09 19.13
CA VAL A 290 -0.38 -10.93 18.29
C VAL A 290 -1.26 -12.16 18.40
N THR A 291 -2.53 -11.97 18.80
CA THR A 291 -3.49 -13.07 18.87
C THR A 291 -3.91 -13.53 17.47
N PRO A 292 -4.34 -14.78 17.29
CA PRO A 292 -4.58 -15.34 15.96
C PRO A 292 -5.87 -14.86 15.29
N GLU A 293 -6.76 -14.21 16.03
CA GLU A 293 -8.05 -13.81 15.52
C GLU A 293 -7.92 -12.65 14.53
N LEU A 294 -8.60 -12.73 13.40
CA LEU A 294 -8.60 -11.69 12.37
C LEU A 294 -10.03 -11.18 12.14
N PRO A 295 -10.19 -9.94 11.64
CA PRO A 295 -11.50 -9.42 11.26
C PRO A 295 -12.12 -10.24 10.13
N ILE A 296 -13.36 -10.70 10.31
CA ILE A 296 -14.11 -11.53 9.38
C ILE A 296 -15.51 -10.97 9.11
N LYS A 297 -16.14 -11.43 8.03
CA LYS A 297 -17.59 -11.33 7.82
C LYS A 297 -18.25 -12.63 8.24
N ASP A 298 -19.43 -12.57 8.84
CA ASP A 298 -20.19 -13.76 9.25
C ASP A 298 -20.56 -14.65 8.06
N GLN A 299 -20.74 -14.05 6.88
CA GLN A 299 -21.02 -14.77 5.63
C GLN A 299 -19.78 -15.49 5.05
N LYS A 300 -18.58 -15.19 5.54
CA LYS A 300 -17.32 -15.78 5.06
C LYS A 300 -16.32 -15.91 6.23
N PRO A 301 -16.62 -16.75 7.24
CA PRO A 301 -15.86 -16.80 8.49
C PRO A 301 -14.45 -17.39 8.33
N ASP A 302 -14.22 -18.16 7.26
CA ASP A 302 -12.94 -18.81 6.95
C ASP A 302 -12.02 -17.94 6.07
N SER A 303 -12.30 -16.63 5.98
CA SER A 303 -11.45 -15.69 5.23
C SER A 303 -11.36 -14.37 5.96
N PRO A 304 -10.15 -13.86 6.23
CA PRO A 304 -10.01 -12.50 6.74
C PRO A 304 -10.52 -11.48 5.72
N VAL A 305 -11.05 -10.36 6.23
CA VAL A 305 -11.64 -9.28 5.41
C VAL A 305 -10.58 -8.31 4.89
N PHE A 306 -9.50 -8.12 5.64
CA PHE A 306 -8.38 -7.25 5.31
C PHE A 306 -7.32 -8.05 4.53
N ALA A 307 -6.05 -8.10 4.94
CA ALA A 307 -5.06 -8.90 4.22
C ALA A 307 -5.50 -10.36 4.03
N GLU A 308 -5.51 -10.82 2.78
CA GLU A 308 -6.07 -12.11 2.40
C GLU A 308 -5.04 -13.24 2.51
N THR A 309 -5.48 -14.41 2.99
CA THR A 309 -4.66 -15.63 3.09
C THR A 309 -4.87 -16.60 1.93
N THR A 310 -5.99 -16.52 1.23
CA THR A 310 -6.53 -17.63 0.43
C THR A 310 -5.73 -17.89 -0.85
N SER A 311 -5.22 -16.84 -1.51
CA SER A 311 -4.47 -16.97 -2.77
C SER A 311 -3.09 -17.58 -2.58
N ALA A 312 -2.44 -17.28 -1.45
CA ALA A 312 -1.07 -17.72 -1.16
C ALA A 312 -0.98 -18.85 -0.12
N ASN A 313 -2.09 -19.10 0.60
CA ASN A 313 -2.18 -20.06 1.68
C ASN A 313 -1.10 -19.87 2.78
N VAL A 314 -0.84 -18.61 3.16
CA VAL A 314 0.10 -18.23 4.22
C VAL A 314 -0.52 -17.25 5.20
N ALA A 315 -0.03 -17.26 6.45
CA ALA A 315 -0.57 -16.40 7.51
C ALA A 315 0.29 -15.15 7.81
N TRP A 316 1.54 -15.08 7.36
CA TRP A 316 2.44 -13.97 7.76
C TRP A 316 1.91 -12.59 7.37
N SER A 317 1.29 -12.45 6.18
CA SER A 317 0.82 -11.16 5.68
C SER A 317 -0.28 -10.55 6.57
N PRO A 318 -1.40 -11.23 6.87
CA PRO A 318 -2.41 -10.67 7.78
C PRO A 318 -1.96 -10.57 9.23
N VAL A 319 -1.04 -11.43 9.69
CA VAL A 319 -0.47 -11.30 11.04
C VAL A 319 0.36 -10.02 11.15
N LEU A 320 1.20 -9.69 10.15
CA LEU A 320 1.95 -8.45 10.12
C LEU A 320 1.04 -7.23 9.95
N GLU A 321 0.02 -7.30 9.08
CA GLU A 321 -0.99 -6.24 8.95
C GLU A 321 -1.66 -5.94 10.30
N LYS A 322 -2.09 -6.97 11.03
CA LYS A 322 -2.65 -6.84 12.39
C LYS A 322 -1.67 -6.22 13.38
N ALA A 323 -0.41 -6.65 13.35
CA ALA A 323 0.63 -6.11 14.21
C ALA A 323 0.87 -4.61 13.94
N ILE A 324 0.91 -4.23 12.66
CA ILE A 324 1.04 -2.83 12.22
C ILE A 324 -0.18 -2.02 12.61
N ALA A 325 -1.38 -2.58 12.55
CA ALA A 325 -2.60 -1.95 13.06
C ALA A 325 -2.48 -1.69 14.57
N GLY A 326 -2.02 -2.68 15.34
CA GLY A 326 -1.87 -2.60 16.80
C GLY A 326 -0.64 -1.86 17.32
N VAL A 327 0.29 -1.42 16.46
CA VAL A 327 1.55 -0.79 16.92
C VAL A 327 1.30 0.48 17.74
N ASP A 328 0.18 1.16 17.52
CA ASP A 328 -0.21 2.36 18.26
C ASP A 328 -0.50 2.12 19.75
N GLN A 329 -0.75 0.87 20.15
CA GLN A 329 -0.89 0.48 21.55
C GLN A 329 0.43 0.62 22.32
N THR A 330 1.57 0.66 21.62
CA THR A 330 2.89 0.91 22.20
C THR A 330 3.26 2.40 22.25
N TRP A 331 2.43 3.28 21.69
CA TRP A 331 2.74 4.70 21.62
C TRP A 331 2.61 5.39 22.98
N ASN A 332 3.68 6.08 23.38
CA ASN A 332 3.63 6.99 24.51
C ASN A 332 2.68 8.19 24.24
N GLY A 333 2.31 8.91 25.30
CA GLY A 333 1.39 10.05 25.21
C GLY A 333 1.82 11.08 24.17
N ARG A 334 3.11 11.47 24.18
CA ARG A 334 3.66 12.43 23.21
C ARG A 334 3.45 12.02 21.76
N ARG A 335 3.63 10.74 21.43
CA ARG A 335 3.41 10.23 20.06
C ARG A 335 1.92 10.24 19.70
N ARG A 336 1.03 9.88 20.64
CA ARG A 336 -0.44 9.97 20.45
C ARG A 336 -0.93 11.41 20.28
N ASP A 337 -0.41 12.33 21.08
CA ASP A 337 -0.72 13.77 20.99
C ASP A 337 -0.29 14.31 19.64
N ARG A 338 0.93 13.95 19.19
CA ARG A 338 1.42 14.36 17.87
C ARG A 338 0.58 13.78 16.73
N ALA A 339 0.18 12.52 16.81
CA ALA A 339 -0.72 11.92 15.83
C ALA A 339 -2.06 12.67 15.77
N THR A 340 -2.62 13.03 16.93
CA THR A 340 -3.86 13.81 17.05
C THR A 340 -3.71 15.23 16.51
N GLU A 341 -2.59 15.89 16.77
CA GLU A 341 -2.30 17.22 16.22
C GLU A 341 -2.26 17.17 14.68
N LEU A 342 -1.56 16.19 14.10
CA LEU A 342 -1.50 16.00 12.64
C LEU A 342 -2.88 15.68 12.04
N TRP A 343 -3.67 14.86 12.72
CA TRP A 343 -5.05 14.55 12.35
C TRP A 343 -5.92 15.82 12.28
N ASN A 344 -5.84 16.65 13.32
CA ASN A 344 -6.56 17.93 13.37
C ASN A 344 -6.09 18.92 12.30
N LEU A 345 -4.79 18.94 11.98
CA LEU A 345 -4.25 19.77 10.89
C LEU A 345 -4.79 19.39 9.51
N TRP A 346 -5.27 18.16 9.33
CA TRP A 346 -5.98 17.72 8.14
C TRP A 346 -7.49 18.07 8.15
N GLY A 347 -7.93 18.86 9.13
CA GLY A 347 -9.32 19.28 9.25
C GLY A 347 -10.24 18.18 9.80
N LYS A 348 -9.67 17.09 10.34
CA LYS A 348 -10.43 16.01 10.97
C LYS A 348 -10.54 16.29 12.47
N ALA A 349 -11.74 16.31 13.01
CA ALA A 349 -11.96 16.58 14.43
C ALA A 349 -11.65 15.35 15.30
N GLY A 350 -11.34 15.60 16.57
CA GLY A 350 -11.22 14.56 17.60
C GLY A 350 -9.81 13.97 17.73
N GLY A 351 -9.75 12.80 18.37
CA GLY A 351 -8.51 12.03 18.48
C GLY A 351 -8.14 11.37 17.15
N ALA A 352 -6.84 11.22 16.88
CA ALA A 352 -6.41 10.43 15.72
C ALA A 352 -6.93 8.98 15.85
N PRO A 353 -7.38 8.36 14.74
CA PRO A 353 -7.82 6.97 14.78
C PRO A 353 -6.65 6.04 15.13
N THR A 354 -6.98 4.87 15.67
CA THR A 354 -6.04 3.80 16.03
C THR A 354 -6.42 2.50 15.34
N GLY A 355 -5.59 1.47 15.44
CA GLY A 355 -5.91 0.14 14.93
C GLY A 355 -6.04 0.10 13.41
N TYR A 356 -6.98 -0.72 12.92
CA TYR A 356 -7.30 -0.81 11.51
C TYR A 356 -8.00 0.45 10.98
N VAL A 357 -8.77 1.17 11.81
CA VAL A 357 -9.37 2.46 11.43
C VAL A 357 -8.29 3.46 11.00
N ARG A 358 -7.14 3.46 11.69
CA ARG A 358 -5.96 4.26 11.31
C ARG A 358 -5.40 3.84 9.96
N LEU A 359 -5.22 2.54 9.74
CA LEU A 359 -4.68 2.04 8.47
C LEU A 359 -5.63 2.29 7.29
N ASN A 360 -6.95 2.30 7.55
CA ASN A 360 -7.98 2.58 6.54
C ASN A 360 -7.87 3.98 5.94
N GLN A 361 -7.21 4.93 6.62
CA GLN A 361 -6.99 6.29 6.11
C GLN A 361 -5.97 6.35 4.97
N GLY A 362 -5.35 5.21 4.63
CA GLY A 362 -4.25 5.11 3.69
C GLY A 362 -2.92 5.51 4.31
N THR A 363 -1.87 5.53 3.50
CA THR A 363 -0.54 5.96 3.94
C THR A 363 0.02 7.04 3.03
N ASN A 364 0.76 7.97 3.63
CA ASN A 364 1.60 8.92 2.92
C ASN A 364 3.03 8.35 2.73
N PRO A 365 3.87 8.96 1.87
CA PRO A 365 5.23 8.48 1.61
C PRO A 365 6.14 8.40 2.84
N GLY A 366 5.95 9.28 3.83
CA GLY A 366 6.70 9.30 5.07
C GLY A 366 6.32 8.12 5.97
N GLU A 367 5.04 7.79 6.09
CA GLU A 367 4.57 6.60 6.82
C GLU A 367 5.08 5.31 6.18
N ARG A 368 5.18 5.25 4.84
CA ARG A 368 5.81 4.12 4.14
C ARG A 368 7.32 4.05 4.42
N ALA A 369 8.01 5.18 4.54
CA ALA A 369 9.43 5.21 4.91
C ALA A 369 9.63 4.73 6.35
N GLU A 370 8.76 5.19 7.26
CA GLU A 370 8.74 4.69 8.64
C GLU A 370 8.54 3.17 8.65
N LEU A 371 7.55 2.66 7.92
CA LEU A 371 7.25 1.23 7.88
C LEU A 371 8.39 0.40 7.27
N LEU A 372 9.04 0.88 6.19
CA LEU A 372 10.25 0.25 5.65
C LEU A 372 11.35 0.16 6.73
N THR A 373 11.55 1.23 7.50
CA THR A 373 12.53 1.24 8.60
C THR A 373 12.13 0.25 9.70
N GLN A 374 10.85 0.20 10.04
CA GLN A 374 10.32 -0.70 11.06
C GLN A 374 10.48 -2.18 10.69
N LEU A 375 10.27 -2.53 9.41
CA LEU A 375 10.35 -3.92 8.94
C LEU A 375 11.80 -4.36 8.70
N THR A 376 12.67 -3.47 8.23
CA THR A 376 14.01 -3.86 7.76
C THR A 376 15.14 -3.52 8.74
N GLY A 377 14.88 -2.62 9.69
CA GLY A 377 15.92 -2.06 10.55
C GLY A 377 16.94 -1.21 9.79
N GLN A 378 16.64 -0.81 8.55
CA GLN A 378 17.50 0.06 7.72
C GLN A 378 16.89 1.45 7.59
N PRO A 379 17.70 2.52 7.47
CA PRO A 379 17.17 3.84 7.20
C PRO A 379 16.36 3.89 5.90
N ALA A 380 15.30 4.67 5.88
CA ALA A 380 14.45 4.82 4.71
C ALA A 380 14.00 6.27 4.53
N LYS A 381 13.81 6.69 3.28
CA LYS A 381 13.53 8.09 2.93
C LYS A 381 12.48 8.22 1.83
N THR A 382 11.93 9.41 1.72
CA THR A 382 11.16 9.85 0.55
C THR A 382 12.09 10.68 -0.34
N VAL A 383 12.18 10.32 -1.61
CA VAL A 383 12.98 11.02 -2.61
C VAL A 383 12.03 11.76 -3.54
N GLN A 384 12.27 13.06 -3.74
CA GLN A 384 11.53 13.86 -4.73
C GLN A 384 12.08 13.58 -6.12
N PHE A 385 11.22 13.63 -7.14
CA PHE A 385 11.70 13.55 -8.51
C PHE A 385 12.62 14.73 -8.82
N PRO A 386 13.73 14.52 -9.55
CA PRO A 386 14.57 15.61 -10.01
C PRO A 386 13.76 16.54 -10.93
N THR A 387 13.97 17.84 -10.81
CA THR A 387 13.24 18.87 -11.58
C THR A 387 14.12 19.59 -12.60
N GLY A 388 15.44 19.37 -12.58
CA GLY A 388 16.39 20.02 -13.47
C GLY A 388 17.61 19.17 -13.76
N ASN A 389 18.56 19.74 -14.49
CA ASN A 389 19.82 19.07 -14.78
C ASN A 389 20.70 19.02 -13.53
N ASP A 390 21.43 17.93 -13.35
CA ASP A 390 22.43 17.83 -12.27
C ASP A 390 23.74 18.54 -12.65
N LYS A 391 24.71 18.51 -11.73
CA LYS A 391 26.04 19.13 -11.93
C LYS A 391 26.83 18.50 -13.08
N GLN A 392 26.44 17.30 -13.53
CA GLN A 392 27.05 16.57 -14.64
C GLN A 392 26.28 16.80 -15.96
N GLY A 393 25.25 17.64 -15.96
CA GLY A 393 24.43 17.94 -17.14
C GLY A 393 23.45 16.83 -17.51
N ARG A 394 23.22 15.82 -16.66
CA ARG A 394 22.19 14.80 -16.91
C ARG A 394 20.82 15.44 -16.72
N SER A 395 19.89 15.18 -17.63
CA SER A 395 18.51 15.62 -17.50
C SER A 395 17.83 15.00 -16.28
N ALA A 396 16.83 15.69 -15.73
CA ALA A 396 15.97 15.14 -14.67
C ALA A 396 15.43 13.75 -15.04
N ASP A 397 15.04 13.58 -16.30
CA ASP A 397 14.47 12.34 -16.79
C ASP A 397 15.47 11.18 -16.75
N ARG A 398 16.72 11.45 -17.17
CA ARG A 398 17.81 10.49 -17.10
C ARG A 398 18.17 10.15 -15.66
N GLN A 399 18.26 11.16 -14.79
CA GLN A 399 18.54 10.98 -13.37
C GLN A 399 17.52 10.05 -12.71
N LEU A 400 16.21 10.32 -12.89
CA LEU A 400 15.16 9.53 -12.25
C LEU A 400 15.18 8.07 -12.70
N LYS A 401 15.36 7.80 -14.00
CA LYS A 401 15.46 6.44 -14.53
C LYS A 401 16.67 5.70 -13.96
N GLU A 402 17.85 6.31 -14.05
CA GLU A 402 19.10 5.70 -13.58
C GLU A 402 19.07 5.47 -12.06
N GLU A 403 18.48 6.39 -11.30
CA GLU A 403 18.35 6.26 -9.85
C GLU A 403 17.40 5.12 -9.48
N ILE A 404 16.18 5.08 -10.03
CA ILE A 404 15.23 3.99 -9.75
C ILE A 404 15.81 2.64 -10.17
N ALA A 405 16.37 2.53 -11.37
CA ALA A 405 17.00 1.29 -11.83
C ALA A 405 18.18 0.88 -10.92
N GLY A 406 18.99 1.84 -10.48
CA GLY A 406 20.09 1.63 -9.54
C GLY A 406 19.62 1.09 -8.20
N GLN A 407 18.58 1.69 -7.60
CA GLN A 407 17.99 1.21 -6.34
C GLN A 407 17.45 -0.22 -6.48
N LEU A 408 16.72 -0.53 -7.55
CA LEU A 408 16.21 -1.88 -7.81
C LEU A 408 17.33 -2.90 -7.98
N SER A 409 18.43 -2.53 -8.66
CA SER A 409 19.60 -3.41 -8.83
C SER A 409 20.32 -3.73 -7.52
N GLN A 410 20.14 -2.89 -6.49
CA GLN A 410 20.65 -3.10 -5.13
C GLN A 410 19.63 -3.84 -4.24
N SER A 411 18.57 -4.40 -4.82
CA SER A 411 17.46 -5.01 -4.10
C SER A 411 16.83 -4.06 -3.07
N LYS A 412 16.74 -2.76 -3.38
CA LYS A 412 16.03 -1.81 -2.53
C LYS A 412 14.58 -1.67 -3.02
N PRO A 413 13.58 -1.82 -2.13
CA PRO A 413 12.18 -1.64 -2.49
C PRO A 413 11.90 -0.20 -2.88
N ILE A 414 11.03 0.01 -3.88
CA ILE A 414 10.59 1.33 -4.32
C ILE A 414 9.07 1.38 -4.29
N LEU A 415 8.54 2.33 -3.54
CA LEU A 415 7.10 2.52 -3.39
C LEU A 415 6.71 3.87 -3.97
N VAL A 416 5.64 3.87 -4.76
CA VAL A 416 5.10 5.07 -5.40
C VAL A 416 3.61 5.19 -5.10
N GLY A 417 3.07 6.40 -5.26
CA GLY A 417 1.63 6.62 -5.17
C GLY A 417 1.14 7.37 -6.40
N THR A 418 -0.01 6.96 -6.94
CA THR A 418 -0.67 7.70 -8.02
C THR A 418 -1.25 9.02 -7.51
N ARG A 419 -1.38 9.99 -8.41
CA ARG A 419 -2.05 11.26 -8.10
C ARG A 419 -3.56 11.04 -7.87
N LYS A 420 -4.20 12.05 -7.29
CA LYS A 420 -5.67 12.12 -7.25
C LYS A 420 -6.20 12.41 -8.65
N LEU A 421 -7.39 11.93 -8.96
CA LEU A 421 -8.15 12.43 -10.11
C LEU A 421 -8.61 13.86 -9.82
N LEU A 422 -8.60 14.68 -10.85
CA LEU A 422 -9.27 15.97 -10.83
C LEU A 422 -10.77 15.78 -11.05
N ASP A 423 -11.58 16.75 -10.64
CA ASP A 423 -13.03 16.71 -10.84
C ASP A 423 -13.37 16.61 -12.34
N GLY A 424 -14.16 15.60 -12.71
CA GLY A 424 -14.54 15.32 -14.11
C GLY A 424 -13.46 14.63 -14.94
N GLU A 425 -12.29 14.31 -14.35
CA GLU A 425 -11.27 13.52 -15.02
C GLU A 425 -11.71 12.06 -15.18
N SER A 426 -11.39 11.43 -16.31
CA SER A 426 -11.55 10.00 -16.51
C SER A 426 -10.53 9.21 -15.67
N ASP A 427 -10.72 7.89 -15.56
CA ASP A 427 -9.77 7.01 -14.89
C ASP A 427 -8.35 7.16 -15.46
N LEU A 428 -7.34 6.95 -14.61
CA LEU A 428 -5.95 6.97 -15.05
C LEU A 428 -5.71 5.84 -16.06
N PRO A 429 -4.87 6.05 -17.09
CA PRO A 429 -4.66 5.05 -18.13
C PRO A 429 -3.93 3.82 -17.59
N ARG A 430 -3.83 2.77 -18.43
CA ARG A 430 -3.06 1.55 -18.14
C ARG A 430 -3.55 0.80 -16.90
N ASN A 431 -4.83 0.91 -16.56
CA ASN A 431 -5.44 0.32 -15.36
C ASN A 431 -4.83 0.84 -14.05
N LEU A 432 -4.35 2.09 -14.04
CA LEU A 432 -3.92 2.74 -12.82
C LEU A 432 -5.14 3.15 -11.99
N VAL A 433 -5.15 2.73 -10.73
CA VAL A 433 -6.07 3.22 -9.70
C VAL A 433 -5.52 4.53 -9.14
N ALA A 434 -6.35 5.57 -9.11
CA ALA A 434 -5.97 6.86 -8.54
C ALA A 434 -5.89 6.82 -7.01
N SER A 435 -5.08 7.70 -6.42
CA SER A 435 -4.83 7.74 -4.97
C SER A 435 -4.38 6.41 -4.35
N HIS A 436 -3.72 5.55 -5.13
CA HIS A 436 -3.36 4.19 -4.75
C HIS A 436 -1.84 4.03 -4.69
N ALA A 437 -1.36 3.15 -3.82
CA ALA A 437 0.06 2.84 -3.67
C ALA A 437 0.45 1.64 -4.55
N TYR A 438 1.68 1.66 -5.06
CA TYR A 438 2.26 0.59 -5.86
C TYR A 438 3.72 0.34 -5.46
N GLU A 439 4.18 -0.89 -5.68
CA GLU A 439 5.60 -1.23 -5.74
C GLU A 439 6.10 -1.06 -7.19
N VAL A 440 7.26 -0.44 -7.39
CA VAL A 440 7.97 -0.51 -8.68
C VAL A 440 8.83 -1.77 -8.67
N THR A 441 8.51 -2.76 -9.50
CA THR A 441 9.19 -4.07 -9.49
C THR A 441 10.37 -4.13 -10.45
N LYS A 442 10.32 -3.37 -11.54
CA LYS A 442 11.35 -3.39 -12.59
C LYS A 442 11.31 -2.11 -13.43
N VAL A 443 12.49 -1.71 -13.92
CA VAL A 443 12.63 -0.90 -15.14
C VAL A 443 13.18 -1.81 -16.23
N ASP A 444 12.44 -1.97 -17.33
CA ASP A 444 12.87 -2.86 -18.41
C ASP A 444 13.89 -2.22 -19.36
N GLU A 445 14.36 -2.99 -20.34
CA GLU A 445 15.36 -2.57 -21.32
C GLU A 445 14.87 -1.43 -22.22
N GLN A 446 13.55 -1.27 -22.35
CA GLN A 446 12.92 -0.15 -23.08
C GLN A 446 12.78 1.10 -22.18
N GLY A 447 13.15 1.00 -20.90
CA GLY A 447 13.01 2.05 -19.91
C GLY A 447 11.58 2.26 -19.44
N LYS A 448 10.72 1.22 -19.54
CA LYS A 448 9.36 1.24 -18.98
C LYS A 448 9.35 0.75 -17.54
N PHE A 449 8.45 1.32 -16.74
CA PHE A 449 8.27 1.00 -15.33
C PHE A 449 7.19 -0.05 -15.17
N HIS A 450 7.53 -1.14 -14.50
CA HIS A 450 6.60 -2.20 -14.13
C HIS A 450 6.16 -1.96 -12.70
N LEU A 451 4.85 -1.86 -12.48
CA LEU A 451 4.28 -1.63 -11.15
C LEU A 451 3.49 -2.85 -10.70
N ARG A 452 3.53 -3.14 -9.41
CA ARG A 452 2.69 -4.14 -8.77
C ARG A 452 1.61 -3.46 -7.93
N ASN A 453 0.37 -3.79 -8.26
CA ASN A 453 -0.81 -3.42 -7.47
C ASN A 453 -0.87 -4.28 -6.19
N PRO A 454 -0.99 -3.70 -4.98
CA PRO A 454 -1.09 -4.45 -3.71
C PRO A 454 -2.33 -5.34 -3.58
N TRP A 455 -3.32 -5.19 -4.48
CA TRP A 455 -4.41 -6.15 -4.63
C TRP A 455 -3.95 -7.52 -5.13
N ASN A 456 -2.69 -7.63 -5.61
CA ASN A 456 -2.13 -8.86 -6.19
C ASN A 456 -2.85 -9.35 -7.47
N TYR A 457 -3.69 -8.50 -8.04
CA TYR A 457 -4.33 -8.65 -9.34
C TYR A 457 -4.46 -7.24 -9.96
N GLU A 458 -4.93 -7.14 -11.20
CA GLU A 458 -5.08 -5.84 -11.90
C GLU A 458 -3.79 -5.00 -11.84
N HIS A 459 -2.67 -5.64 -12.15
CA HIS A 459 -1.42 -4.91 -12.31
C HIS A 459 -1.53 -4.00 -13.53
N PRO A 460 -1.10 -2.73 -13.43
CA PRO A 460 -1.14 -1.84 -14.57
C PRO A 460 -0.17 -2.32 -15.65
N GLU A 461 -0.48 -1.98 -16.90
CA GLU A 461 0.47 -2.21 -17.99
C GLU A 461 1.76 -1.40 -17.75
N PRO A 462 2.92 -1.84 -18.26
CA PRO A 462 4.17 -1.11 -18.09
C PRO A 462 4.09 0.32 -18.61
N LEU A 463 4.47 1.28 -17.76
CA LEU A 463 4.39 2.70 -18.06
C LEU A 463 5.64 3.17 -18.78
N THR A 464 5.48 3.94 -19.84
CA THR A 464 6.56 4.79 -20.33
C THR A 464 6.96 5.80 -19.26
N PHE A 465 8.14 6.38 -19.43
CA PHE A 465 8.64 7.38 -18.50
C PHE A 465 7.74 8.63 -18.38
N GLN A 466 7.16 9.08 -19.50
CA GLN A 466 6.27 10.24 -19.48
C GLN A 466 4.95 9.91 -18.80
N GLU A 467 4.36 8.73 -19.06
CA GLU A 467 3.18 8.25 -18.32
C GLU A 467 3.47 8.12 -16.82
N PHE A 468 4.64 7.59 -16.45
CA PHE A 468 5.06 7.49 -15.05
C PHE A 468 5.11 8.87 -14.38
N LYS A 469 5.76 9.88 -14.97
CA LYS A 469 5.77 11.24 -14.41
C LYS A 469 4.39 11.91 -14.37
N ALA A 470 3.54 11.63 -15.35
CA ALA A 470 2.22 12.26 -15.45
C ALA A 470 1.21 11.71 -14.42
N HIS A 471 1.32 10.44 -14.04
CA HIS A 471 0.33 9.77 -13.21
C HIS A 471 0.83 9.40 -11.81
N ILE A 472 2.15 9.33 -11.60
CA ILE A 472 2.75 9.10 -10.30
C ILE A 472 3.06 10.45 -9.64
N ARG A 473 2.75 10.57 -8.34
CA ARG A 473 3.14 11.75 -7.56
C ARG A 473 4.65 11.95 -7.66
N PRO A 474 5.18 13.18 -7.65
CA PRO A 474 6.58 13.46 -7.99
C PRO A 474 7.58 13.09 -6.88
N ARG A 475 7.42 11.92 -6.28
CA ARG A 475 8.16 11.39 -5.15
C ARG A 475 8.01 9.88 -5.07
N TYR A 476 9.04 9.20 -4.58
CA TYR A 476 9.01 7.78 -4.27
C TYR A 476 9.63 7.51 -2.90
N THR A 477 9.31 6.38 -2.29
CA THR A 477 9.85 5.94 -1.00
C THR A 477 10.78 4.75 -1.22
N THR A 478 11.95 4.74 -0.58
CA THR A 478 12.92 3.63 -0.67
C THR A 478 13.82 3.54 0.57
N LEU A 479 14.65 2.48 0.65
CA LEU A 479 15.72 2.35 1.62
C LEU A 479 16.92 3.24 1.23
N ASP A 480 17.63 3.80 2.20
CA ASP A 480 18.77 4.69 1.95
C ASP A 480 20.06 3.94 1.58
#